data_AF-A0A937R2C4-F1
#
_entry.id   AF-A0A937R2C4-F1
#
_cell.length_a   1.000
_cell.length_b   1.000
_cell.length_c   1.000
_cell.angle_alpha   90.00
_cell.angle_beta   90.00
_cell.angle_gamma   90.00
#
_symmetry.space_group_name_H-M   'P 1'
#
loop_
_entity.id
_entity.type
_entity.pdbx_description
1 polymer ?
#
loop_
_entity_poly.entity_id
_entity_poly.type
_entity_poly.pdbx_seq_one_letter_code
_entity_poly.pdbx_strand_id
1 'polypeptide(L)'
;MERKRTFEPGDMVATFTGEAGMVLSKTAFSTATNHLKEGRRPGHFFAPGCCHNPDYVTQVPVLFEDGRYDMMRSMNIKRAPDLPPEKQKRLQGIIHELGG
;
A
#
# COMPACT_ATOMS: atom_id res chain seq x y z
N MET A 1 -10.01 2.10 23.79
CA MET A 1 -8.61 2.25 23.37
C MET A 1 -8.57 2.25 21.85
N GLU A 2 -8.53 3.42 21.21
CA GLU A 2 -8.33 3.51 19.77
C GLU A 2 -6.94 2.96 19.44
N ARG A 3 -6.89 1.90 18.62
CA ARG A 3 -5.63 1.35 18.14
C ARG A 3 -4.95 2.44 17.31
N LYS A 4 -3.90 3.08 17.86
CA LYS A 4 -3.04 4.02 17.12
C LYS A 4 -2.52 3.32 15.87
N ARG A 5 -3.06 3.68 14.71
CA ARG A 5 -2.54 3.22 13.41
C ARG A 5 -1.31 4.05 13.07
N THR A 6 -0.28 3.41 12.54
CA THR A 6 0.94 4.14 12.10
C THR A 6 0.72 4.76 10.73
N PHE A 7 -0.16 4.16 9.93
CA PHE A 7 -0.55 4.61 8.60
C PHE A 7 -2.07 4.59 8.45
N GLU A 8 -2.61 5.52 7.67
CA GLU A 8 -4.03 5.59 7.35
C GLU A 8 -4.28 5.26 5.89
N PRO A 9 -5.43 4.65 5.54
CA PRO A 9 -5.81 4.49 4.14
C PRO A 9 -5.77 5.82 3.39
N GLY A 10 -5.14 5.85 2.23
CA GLY A 10 -4.90 7.05 1.44
C GLY A 10 -3.59 7.78 1.77
N ASP A 11 -2.87 7.41 2.84
CA ASP A 11 -1.53 7.95 3.09
C ASP A 11 -0.62 7.68 1.90
N MET A 12 0.02 8.74 1.42
CA MET A 12 1.10 8.66 0.45
C MET A 12 2.37 8.18 1.15
N VAL A 13 2.99 7.15 0.60
CA VAL A 13 4.20 6.54 1.16
C VAL A 13 5.26 6.36 0.09
N ALA A 14 6.50 6.26 0.54
CA ALA A 14 7.62 5.84 -0.29
C ALA A 14 8.36 4.68 0.37
N THR A 15 8.84 3.74 -0.42
CA THR A 15 9.78 2.71 0.06
C THR A 15 11.15 3.33 0.33
N PHE A 16 12.02 2.57 1.00
CA PHE A 16 13.42 2.93 1.14
C PHE A 16 14.17 3.00 -0.21
N THR A 17 13.69 2.28 -1.24
CA THR A 17 14.20 2.35 -2.63
C THR A 17 13.71 3.57 -3.40
N GLY A 18 12.78 4.37 -2.83
CA GLY A 18 12.23 5.56 -3.45
C GLY A 18 11.02 5.32 -4.35
N GLU A 19 10.46 4.10 -4.34
CA GLU A 19 9.22 3.78 -5.06
C GLU A 19 8.03 4.41 -4.34
N ALA A 20 7.19 5.11 -5.08
CA ALA A 20 6.02 5.77 -4.54
C ALA A 20 4.84 4.80 -4.46
N GLY A 21 4.06 4.92 -3.39
CA GLY A 21 2.86 4.14 -3.20
C GLY A 21 1.82 4.85 -2.36
N MET A 22 0.65 4.21 -2.28
CA MET A 22 -0.49 4.67 -1.49
C MET A 22 -0.98 3.54 -0.60
N VAL A 23 -1.27 3.85 0.66
CA VAL A 23 -1.84 2.88 1.61
C VAL A 23 -3.28 2.56 1.22
N LEU A 24 -3.58 1.28 1.02
CA LEU A 24 -4.91 0.80 0.65
C LEU A 24 -5.82 0.69 1.88
N SER A 25 -7.11 0.98 1.69
CA SER A 25 -8.13 0.56 2.65
C SER A 25 -8.33 -0.97 2.60
N LYS A 26 -9.02 -1.54 3.59
CA LYS A 26 -9.29 -2.99 3.60
C LYS A 26 -10.12 -3.44 2.39
N THR A 27 -11.09 -2.63 1.98
CA THR A 27 -11.93 -2.90 0.80
C THR A 27 -11.12 -2.80 -0.48
N ALA A 28 -10.36 -1.71 -0.66
CA ALA A 28 -9.49 -1.55 -1.83
C ALA A 28 -8.41 -2.63 -1.92
N PHE A 29 -7.85 -3.05 -0.78
CA PHE A 29 -6.90 -4.16 -0.72
C PHE A 29 -7.55 -5.48 -1.15
N SER A 30 -8.76 -5.78 -0.64
CA SER A 30 -9.48 -6.99 -1.06
C SER A 30 -9.77 -7.01 -2.55
N THR A 31 -10.09 -5.87 -3.17
CA THR A 31 -10.24 -5.79 -4.62
C THR A 31 -8.89 -5.91 -5.33
N ALA A 32 -7.86 -5.20 -4.87
CA ALA A 32 -6.51 -5.29 -5.42
C ALA A 32 -5.97 -6.72 -5.43
N THR A 33 -6.20 -7.51 -4.38
CA THR A 33 -5.77 -8.92 -4.35
C THR A 33 -6.44 -9.82 -5.38
N ASN A 34 -7.63 -9.43 -5.88
CA ASN A 34 -8.35 -10.17 -6.92
C ASN A 34 -7.99 -9.70 -8.33
N HIS A 35 -7.65 -8.42 -8.52
CA HIS A 35 -7.48 -7.80 -9.83
C HIS A 35 -6.03 -7.54 -10.21
N LEU A 36 -5.15 -7.36 -9.23
CA LEU A 36 -3.76 -6.97 -9.42
C LEU A 36 -2.82 -8.10 -9.00
N LYS A 37 -1.59 -8.04 -9.51
CA LYS A 37 -0.52 -8.95 -9.12
C LYS A 37 0.28 -8.34 -7.97
N GLU A 38 0.74 -9.21 -7.07
CA GLU A 38 1.70 -8.83 -6.04
C GLU A 38 3.07 -8.54 -6.68
N GLY A 39 3.72 -7.45 -6.25
CA GLY A 39 5.02 -7.02 -6.79
C GLY A 39 6.22 -7.81 -6.24
N ARG A 40 6.11 -8.28 -4.99
CA ARG A 40 7.18 -8.86 -4.15
C ARG A 40 8.35 -7.92 -3.92
N ARG A 41 8.06 -6.66 -3.63
CA ARG A 41 9.08 -5.61 -3.45
C ARG A 41 10.02 -5.89 -2.27
N PRO A 42 11.28 -5.42 -2.32
CA PRO A 42 12.16 -5.46 -1.16
C PRO A 42 11.48 -4.84 0.07
N GLY A 43 11.47 -5.57 1.18
CA GLY A 43 10.81 -5.12 2.40
C GLY A 43 9.30 -5.41 2.48
N HIS A 44 8.73 -6.13 1.51
CA HIS A 44 7.40 -6.72 1.65
C HIS A 44 7.35 -7.71 2.83
N PHE A 45 6.18 -7.82 3.42
CA PHE A 45 5.84 -8.78 4.44
C PHE A 45 5.64 -10.13 3.77
N PHE A 46 6.53 -11.07 4.07
CA PHE A 46 6.46 -12.44 3.58
C PHE A 46 6.15 -13.37 4.75
N ALA A 47 4.95 -13.95 4.75
CA ALA A 47 4.53 -14.97 5.71
C ALA A 47 3.87 -16.14 4.96
N PRO A 48 4.61 -17.23 4.67
CA PRO A 48 4.05 -18.38 3.96
C PRO A 48 2.91 -19.01 4.77
N GLY A 49 1.72 -19.13 4.17
CA GLY A 49 0.55 -19.77 4.78
C GLY A 49 -0.28 -18.90 5.73
N CYS A 50 -0.01 -17.58 5.85
CA CYS A 50 -0.78 -16.69 6.71
C CYS A 50 -1.74 -15.80 5.90
N CYS A 51 -2.97 -15.61 6.39
CA CYS A 51 -3.93 -14.70 5.79
C CYS A 51 -3.43 -13.26 5.92
N HIS A 52 -3.37 -12.54 4.80
CA HIS A 52 -3.10 -11.10 4.78
C HIS A 52 -4.12 -10.35 5.65
N ASN A 53 -3.72 -9.93 6.85
CA ASN A 53 -4.58 -9.19 7.77
C ASN A 53 -3.98 -7.81 8.04
N PRO A 54 -4.30 -6.80 7.23
CA PRO A 54 -3.71 -5.47 7.35
C PRO A 54 -4.11 -4.83 8.69
N ASP A 55 -3.11 -4.65 9.54
CA ASP A 55 -3.23 -4.02 10.86
C ASP A 55 -2.79 -2.54 10.86
N TYR A 56 -2.18 -2.06 9.77
CA TYR A 56 -1.74 -0.66 9.57
C TYR A 56 -0.69 -0.16 10.58
N VAL A 57 -0.07 -1.08 11.32
CA VAL A 57 1.00 -0.82 12.29
C VAL A 57 2.26 -1.59 11.89
N THR A 58 2.13 -2.85 11.52
CA THR A 58 3.19 -3.74 11.06
C THR A 58 2.96 -4.19 9.64
N GLN A 59 1.72 -4.55 9.28
CA GLN A 59 1.33 -4.93 7.92
C GLN A 59 0.51 -3.81 7.28
N VAL A 60 1.10 -3.15 6.29
CA VAL A 60 0.52 -2.01 5.60
C VAL A 60 0.33 -2.38 4.13
N PRO A 61 -0.90 -2.52 3.63
CA PRO A 61 -1.13 -2.81 2.21
C PRO A 61 -0.85 -1.55 1.40
N VAL A 62 0.04 -1.63 0.41
CA VAL A 62 0.46 -0.49 -0.40
C VAL A 62 0.27 -0.83 -1.88
N LEU A 63 -0.39 0.09 -2.60
CA LEU A 63 -0.45 0.08 -4.06
C LEU A 63 0.66 0.97 -4.62
N PHE A 64 1.29 0.53 -5.71
CA PHE A 64 2.38 1.24 -6.36
C PHE A 64 2.01 1.72 -7.77
N GLU A 65 2.83 2.63 -8.30
CA GLU A 65 2.58 3.32 -9.59
C GLU A 65 2.55 2.40 -10.82
N ASP A 66 3.08 1.18 -10.68
CA ASP A 66 3.09 0.14 -11.70
C ASP A 66 1.81 -0.71 -11.72
N GLY A 67 0.83 -0.41 -10.85
CA GLY A 67 -0.41 -1.17 -10.73
C GLY A 67 -0.23 -2.50 -10.02
N ARG A 68 0.84 -2.67 -9.23
CA ARG A 68 1.01 -3.82 -8.34
C ARG A 68 0.81 -3.40 -6.90
N TYR A 69 0.35 -4.34 -6.10
CA TYR A 69 0.28 -4.15 -4.65
C TYR A 69 1.37 -4.96 -3.95
N ASP A 70 1.73 -4.55 -2.75
CA ASP A 70 2.48 -5.38 -1.80
C ASP A 70 1.97 -5.11 -0.39
N MET A 71 1.98 -6.14 0.44
CA MET A 71 1.88 -5.94 1.88
C MET A 71 3.25 -5.52 2.39
N MET A 72 3.43 -4.27 2.79
CA MET A 72 4.72 -3.75 3.24
C MET A 72 4.84 -3.81 4.76
N ARG A 73 6.06 -4.02 5.26
CA ARG A 73 6.32 -3.75 6.67
C ARG A 73 6.39 -2.24 6.89
N SER A 74 5.79 -1.76 7.98
CA SER A 74 5.84 -0.34 8.36
C SER A 74 7.25 0.24 8.42
N MET A 75 8.25 -0.55 8.86
CA MET A 75 9.66 -0.13 8.91
C MET A 75 10.32 0.07 7.53
N ASN A 76 9.73 -0.47 6.46
CA ASN A 76 10.27 -0.43 5.10
C ASN A 76 9.60 0.63 4.22
N ILE A 77 8.64 1.37 4.76
CA ILE A 77 7.94 2.47 4.11
C ILE A 77 7.94 3.69 5.02
N LYS A 78 7.96 4.88 4.41
CA LYS A 78 7.87 6.16 5.12
C LYS A 78 6.74 6.98 4.53
N ARG A 79 6.11 7.83 5.34
CA ARG A 79 5.14 8.82 4.84
C ARG A 79 5.85 9.77 3.88
N ALA A 80 5.21 10.04 2.75
CA ALA A 80 5.71 10.91 1.70
C ALA A 80 4.56 11.80 1.20
N PRO A 81 4.05 12.74 2.03
CA PRO A 81 2.94 13.61 1.64
C PRO A 81 3.31 14.51 0.44
N ASP A 82 4.59 14.82 0.27
CA ASP A 82 5.15 15.64 -0.80
C ASP A 82 5.52 14.84 -2.07
N LEU A 83 4.87 13.69 -2.33
CA LEU A 83 5.07 12.99 -3.59
C LEU A 83 4.74 13.90 -4.78
N PRO A 84 5.48 13.84 -5.91
CA PRO A 84 5.18 14.63 -7.08
C PRO A 84 3.70 14.46 -7.52
N PRO A 85 3.00 15.54 -7.92
CA PRO A 85 1.58 15.49 -8.25
C PRO A 85 1.23 14.46 -9.33
N GLU A 86 2.13 14.24 -10.29
CA GLU A 86 2.00 13.21 -11.33
C GLU A 86 1.85 11.79 -10.74
N LYS A 87 2.65 11.47 -9.72
CA LYS A 87 2.67 10.17 -9.04
C LYS A 87 1.41 10.00 -8.21
N GLN A 88 1.03 11.04 -7.46
CA GLN A 88 -0.20 11.05 -6.68
C GLN A 88 -1.42 10.81 -7.57
N LYS A 89 -1.48 11.49 -8.72
CA LYS A 89 -2.59 11.35 -9.68
C LYS A 89 -2.63 9.96 -10.30
N ARG A 90 -1.47 9.37 -10.61
CA ARG A 90 -1.38 8.00 -11.13
C ARG A 90 -1.87 6.96 -10.12
N LEU A 91 -1.46 7.07 -8.86
CA LEU A 91 -1.93 6.20 -7.78
C LEU A 91 -3.44 6.32 -7.57
N GLN A 92 -3.96 7.55 -7.53
CA GLN A 92 -5.40 7.81 -7.41
C GLN A 92 -6.20 7.26 -8.60
N GLY A 93 -5.66 7.36 -9.82
CA GLY A 93 -6.27 6.80 -11.02
C GLY A 93 -6.48 5.28 -10.90
N ILE A 94 -5.44 4.55 -10.50
CA ILE A 94 -5.53 3.09 -10.33
C ILE A 94 -6.56 2.72 -9.24
N ILE A 95 -6.61 3.47 -8.14
CA ILE A 95 -7.62 3.25 -7.09
C ILE A 95 -9.03 3.45 -7.61
N HIS A 96 -9.25 4.49 -8.41
CA HIS A 96 -10.57 4.76 -9.01
C HIS A 96 -10.98 3.62 -9.95
N GLU A 97 -10.05 3.03 -10.70
CA GLU A 97 -10.32 1.86 -11.56
C GLU A 97 -10.59 0.57 -10.77
N LEU A 98 -10.07 0.43 -9.55
CA LEU A 98 -10.36 -0.69 -8.64
C LEU A 98 -11.68 -0.54 -7.87
N GLY A 99 -12.27 0.65 -7.85
CA GLY A 99 -13.44 0.99 -7.04
C GLY A 99 -14.71 1.30 -7.82
N GLY A 100 -14.72 1.02 -9.13
CA GLY A 100 -15.87 1.18 -10.04
C GLY A 100 -16.71 -0.07 -10.18
#